data_AF-A0A0M8KNW2-F1
#
_entry.id   AF-A0A0M8KNW2-F1
#
_cell.length_a   1.000
_cell.length_b   1.000
_cell.length_c   1.000
_cell.angle_alpha   90.00
_cell.angle_beta   90.00
_cell.angle_gamma   90.00
#
_symmetry.space_group_name_H-M   'P 1'
#
loop_
_entity.id
_entity.type
_entity.pdbx_description
1 polymer ?
#
loop_
_entity_poly.entity_id
_entity_poly.type
_entity_poly.pdbx_seq_one_letter_code
_entity_poly.pdbx_strand_id
1 'polypeptide(L)'
;MAVTVARRSRSARLAAVLAAVLLAAGCSGSPEEQSSSPAAQGTTAEEPAASDGDGSAGGASGEGGKTAGVVPQESYEVTPAPEGFVPPEPCTGEGAFYAELGGEANPGLPERGGEPLTVSLESIEGDSAQLMAQVGDSPAREIGPITLGETVAVDLWTLSVTSVCADTEQVEFDLID
;
A
#
# COMPACT_ATOMS: atom_id res chain seq x y z
N MET A 1 64.33 -3.40 13.62
CA MET A 1 63.69 -2.33 14.40
C MET A 1 62.35 -2.04 13.74
N ALA A 2 61.25 -2.41 14.39
CA ALA A 2 59.89 -2.25 13.87
C ALA A 2 59.22 -1.08 14.59
N VAL A 3 58.60 -0.17 13.84
CA VAL A 3 57.81 0.94 14.37
C VAL A 3 56.35 0.65 14.03
N THR A 4 55.59 0.17 15.01
CA THR A 4 54.15 0.00 14.95
C THR A 4 53.48 1.31 15.35
N VAL A 5 52.70 1.91 14.44
CA VAL A 5 51.84 3.07 14.75
C VAL A 5 50.40 2.56 14.85
N ALA A 6 49.93 2.39 16.09
CA ALA A 6 48.52 2.21 16.39
C ALA A 6 47.80 3.57 16.31
N ARG A 7 46.69 3.68 15.57
CA ARG A 7 45.77 4.82 15.68
C ARG A 7 44.38 4.37 16.12
N ARG A 8 43.92 5.10 17.13
CA ARG A 8 42.81 4.86 18.05
C ARG A 8 41.43 4.91 17.37
N SER A 9 40.58 3.99 17.81
CA SER A 9 39.12 4.02 17.78
C SER A 9 38.57 5.36 18.31
N ARG A 10 37.70 6.03 17.53
CA ARG A 10 36.91 7.16 17.99
C ARG A 10 35.49 6.72 18.31
N SER A 11 35.29 6.33 19.56
CA SER A 11 33.97 6.31 20.19
C SER A 11 33.77 7.67 20.85
N ALA A 12 32.77 8.44 20.42
CA ALA A 12 32.33 9.65 21.12
C ALA A 12 30.86 9.51 21.46
N ARG A 13 30.60 9.49 22.77
CA ARG A 13 29.31 9.41 23.44
C ARG A 13 28.76 10.82 23.72
N LEU A 14 27.44 10.88 23.99
CA LEU A 14 26.68 11.90 24.75
C LEU A 14 26.28 13.16 23.95
N ALA A 15 25.09 13.76 24.09
CA ALA A 15 24.19 13.80 25.24
C ALA A 15 22.70 14.05 24.83
N ALA A 16 21.78 13.59 25.69
CA ALA A 16 20.34 13.84 25.64
C ALA A 16 19.98 15.24 26.16
N VAL A 17 18.90 15.83 25.62
CA VAL A 17 18.09 16.87 26.30
C VAL A 17 16.61 16.59 26.04
N LEU A 18 15.91 16.13 27.07
CA LEU A 18 14.46 16.16 27.18
C LEU A 18 13.99 17.62 27.29
N ALA A 19 12.94 17.98 26.56
CA ALA A 19 12.05 19.09 26.93
C ALA A 19 10.61 18.68 26.65
N ALA A 20 9.90 18.32 27.71
CA ALA A 20 8.46 18.15 27.73
C ALA A 20 7.80 19.54 27.73
N VAL A 21 6.85 19.76 26.82
CA VAL A 21 5.90 20.87 26.94
C VAL A 21 4.50 20.27 26.94
N LEU A 22 3.98 20.07 28.15
CA LEU A 22 2.56 19.88 28.43
C LEU A 22 1.91 21.26 28.39
N LEU A 23 0.93 21.46 27.52
CA LEU A 23 -0.06 22.54 27.65
C LEU A 23 -1.46 21.93 27.46
N ALA A 24 -2.15 21.83 28.59
CA ALA A 24 -3.56 21.54 28.70
C ALA A 24 -4.35 22.85 28.74
N ALA A 25 -5.37 22.97 27.90
CA ALA A 25 -6.56 23.85 28.00
C ALA A 25 -7.36 23.64 26.70
N GLY A 26 -8.68 23.54 26.64
CA GLY A 26 -9.75 23.65 27.61
C GLY A 26 -11.07 23.43 26.85
N CYS A 27 -12.01 22.78 27.50
CA CYS A 27 -13.38 22.57 27.04
C CYS A 27 -14.22 23.80 27.39
N SER A 28 -14.88 24.45 26.43
CA SER A 28 -16.04 25.33 26.66
C SER A 28 -16.79 25.55 25.33
N GLY A 29 -18.09 25.27 25.32
CA GLY A 29 -18.91 25.18 24.11
C GLY A 29 -19.69 26.43 23.68
N SER A 30 -20.28 26.27 22.48
CA SER A 30 -21.52 26.82 21.87
C SER A 30 -21.71 28.36 21.77
N PRO A 31 -22.68 28.83 20.96
CA PRO A 31 -22.94 28.62 19.52
C PRO A 31 -23.20 29.98 18.79
N GLU A 32 -23.31 30.04 17.46
CA GLU A 32 -24.03 31.09 16.67
C GLU A 32 -23.94 30.72 15.17
N GLU A 33 -24.96 30.19 14.50
CA GLU A 33 -26.14 30.85 13.89
C GLU A 33 -25.78 31.98 12.90
N GLN A 34 -25.73 31.66 11.60
CA GLN A 34 -26.19 32.54 10.52
C GLN A 34 -26.38 31.74 9.21
N SER A 35 -27.54 31.09 9.09
CA SER A 35 -28.08 30.68 7.79
C SER A 35 -29.19 31.64 7.41
N SER A 36 -28.92 32.48 6.42
CA SER A 36 -29.93 33.33 5.79
C SER A 36 -30.53 32.59 4.60
N SER A 37 -31.86 32.47 4.65
CA SER A 37 -32.82 31.83 3.74
C SER A 37 -32.88 32.51 2.34
N PRO A 38 -33.59 31.97 1.31
CA PRO A 38 -35.06 31.99 1.34
C PRO A 38 -35.83 30.82 0.69
N ALA A 39 -36.88 30.42 1.41
CA ALA A 39 -38.28 30.19 0.99
C ALA A 39 -38.61 29.56 -0.38
N ALA A 40 -39.30 28.41 -0.32
CA ALA A 40 -40.41 28.09 -1.20
C ALA A 40 -41.61 27.56 -0.38
N GLN A 41 -42.72 28.27 -0.48
CA GLN A 41 -44.09 27.90 -0.07
C GLN A 41 -44.51 26.64 -0.87
N GLY A 42 -45.33 25.69 -0.46
CA GLY A 42 -46.30 25.49 0.62
C GLY A 42 -47.40 24.57 0.06
N THR A 43 -48.01 23.68 0.86
CA THR A 43 -49.44 23.25 0.86
C THR A 43 -49.69 21.97 1.70
N THR A 44 -50.45 22.13 2.80
CA THR A 44 -51.56 21.30 3.34
C THR A 44 -51.60 19.79 3.03
N ALA A 45 -51.49 18.90 4.03
CA ALA A 45 -52.49 18.45 5.03
C ALA A 45 -53.43 17.35 4.52
N GLU A 46 -53.34 16.14 5.10
CA GLU A 46 -54.46 15.36 5.69
C GLU A 46 -53.97 14.02 6.27
N GLU A 47 -54.40 13.76 7.51
CA GLU A 47 -54.39 12.47 8.22
C GLU A 47 -55.63 11.66 7.76
N PRO A 48 -55.69 10.31 7.92
CA PRO A 48 -56.23 9.79 9.18
C PRO A 48 -55.72 8.41 9.66
N ALA A 49 -55.83 8.27 10.99
CA ALA A 49 -55.94 7.14 11.92
C ALA A 49 -56.04 5.66 11.46
N ALA A 50 -55.19 4.85 12.13
CA ALA A 50 -55.40 3.61 12.92
C ALA A 50 -56.27 2.42 12.43
N SER A 51 -55.69 1.21 12.50
CA SER A 51 -56.40 0.00 12.93
C SER A 51 -55.45 -1.04 13.53
N ASP A 52 -55.81 -1.54 14.71
CA ASP A 52 -55.13 -2.57 15.49
C ASP A 52 -55.07 -3.94 14.79
N GLY A 53 -53.96 -4.65 15.00
CA GLY A 53 -53.78 -6.04 14.60
C GLY A 53 -52.85 -6.76 15.56
N ASP A 54 -53.44 -7.33 16.60
CA ASP A 54 -52.83 -8.28 17.54
C ASP A 54 -52.26 -9.51 16.80
N GLY A 55 -51.05 -9.93 17.15
CA GLY A 55 -50.32 -10.98 16.44
C GLY A 55 -49.07 -11.45 17.19
N SER A 56 -49.31 -12.32 18.16
CA SER A 56 -48.34 -12.97 19.03
C SER A 56 -47.13 -13.62 18.35
N ALA A 57 -46.03 -13.64 19.12
CA ALA A 57 -44.97 -14.65 19.18
C ALA A 57 -43.87 -14.68 18.09
N GLY A 58 -42.63 -14.57 18.57
CA GLY A 58 -41.56 -15.43 18.08
C GLY A 58 -40.27 -14.72 17.69
N GLY A 59 -39.24 -14.92 18.53
CA GLY A 59 -37.86 -15.01 18.04
C GLY A 59 -37.02 -13.76 18.25
N ALA A 60 -36.14 -13.84 19.25
CA ALA A 60 -34.90 -13.09 19.26
C ALA A 60 -34.18 -13.33 17.91
N SER A 61 -34.10 -12.31 17.07
CA SER A 61 -33.18 -12.34 15.93
C SER A 61 -31.82 -11.98 16.46
N GLY A 62 -31.10 -13.03 16.84
CA GLY A 62 -29.73 -12.96 17.32
C GLY A 62 -28.84 -12.22 16.33
N GLU A 63 -27.96 -11.42 16.91
CA GLU A 63 -26.65 -11.05 16.40
C GLU A 63 -26.05 -12.20 15.57
N GLY A 64 -25.97 -11.99 14.26
CA GLY A 64 -25.50 -12.99 13.31
C GLY A 64 -24.39 -12.40 12.48
N GLY A 65 -23.20 -12.31 13.09
CA GLY A 65 -22.00 -11.80 12.46
C GLY A 65 -21.72 -12.46 11.11
N LYS A 66 -21.41 -11.63 10.13
CA LYS A 66 -20.60 -12.02 8.98
C LYS A 66 -19.53 -10.97 8.82
N THR A 67 -18.50 -11.07 9.65
CA THR A 67 -17.17 -10.65 9.20
C THR A 67 -16.92 -11.44 7.92
N ALA A 68 -17.02 -10.81 6.76
CA ALA A 68 -16.54 -11.40 5.53
C ALA A 68 -15.07 -11.73 5.79
N GLY A 69 -14.76 -13.01 5.98
CA GLY A 69 -13.39 -13.44 6.14
C GLY A 69 -12.63 -13.04 4.89
N VAL A 70 -11.50 -12.36 5.04
CA VAL A 70 -10.58 -12.12 3.94
C VAL A 70 -10.18 -13.50 3.42
N VAL A 71 -10.61 -13.83 2.21
CA VAL A 71 -10.17 -15.04 1.52
C VAL A 71 -8.71 -14.79 1.13
N PRO A 72 -7.76 -15.62 1.57
CA PRO A 72 -6.37 -15.49 1.13
C PRO A 72 -6.31 -15.54 -0.40
N GLN A 73 -5.70 -14.53 -1.00
CA GLN A 73 -5.42 -14.55 -2.43
C GLN A 73 -4.05 -15.20 -2.64
N GLU A 74 -3.97 -16.14 -3.58
CA GLU A 74 -2.70 -16.76 -3.99
C GLU A 74 -1.77 -15.69 -4.60
N SER A 75 -0.48 -15.76 -4.32
CA SER A 75 0.50 -14.83 -4.90
C SER A 75 0.69 -15.06 -6.41
N TYR A 76 1.18 -14.04 -7.12
CA TYR A 76 1.61 -14.21 -8.51
C TYR A 76 2.89 -15.07 -8.56
N GLU A 77 2.87 -16.11 -9.40
CA GLU A 77 4.02 -16.98 -9.59
C GLU A 77 5.11 -16.28 -10.41
N VAL A 78 6.36 -16.40 -9.93
CA VAL A 78 7.54 -15.89 -10.61
C VAL A 78 8.08 -16.95 -11.57
N THR A 79 8.38 -16.52 -12.79
CA THR A 79 9.07 -17.33 -13.79
C THR A 79 10.58 -17.11 -13.65
N PRO A 80 11.37 -18.18 -13.44
CA PRO A 80 12.81 -18.07 -13.28
C PRO A 80 13.51 -17.46 -14.51
N ALA A 81 14.66 -16.84 -14.27
CA ALA A 81 15.51 -16.33 -15.32
C ALA A 81 15.92 -17.43 -16.32
N PRO A 82 16.07 -17.12 -17.62
CA PRO A 82 16.47 -18.10 -18.62
C PRO A 82 17.80 -18.79 -18.31
N GLU A 83 17.95 -20.05 -18.73
CA GLU A 83 19.23 -20.75 -18.60
C GLU A 83 20.37 -19.99 -19.32
N GLY A 84 21.49 -19.81 -18.62
CA GLY A 84 22.65 -19.09 -19.15
C GLY A 84 22.52 -17.57 -19.15
N PHE A 85 21.48 -17.02 -18.51
CA PHE A 85 21.38 -15.58 -18.27
C PHE A 85 22.59 -15.07 -17.48
N VAL A 86 23.20 -13.99 -17.97
CA VAL A 86 24.31 -13.30 -17.31
C VAL A 86 23.76 -11.96 -16.83
N PRO A 87 23.65 -11.75 -15.51
CA PRO A 87 23.10 -10.52 -14.97
C PRO A 87 23.98 -9.32 -15.39
N PRO A 88 23.38 -8.21 -15.84
CA PRO A 88 24.11 -6.96 -15.99
C PRO A 88 24.59 -6.44 -14.62
N GLU A 89 25.36 -5.34 -14.64
CA GLU A 89 25.64 -4.61 -13.40
C GLU A 89 24.30 -4.15 -12.79
N PRO A 90 24.02 -4.46 -11.52
CA PRO A 90 22.76 -4.06 -10.91
C PRO A 90 22.76 -2.56 -10.64
N CYS A 91 21.56 -1.96 -10.62
CA CYS A 91 21.33 -0.60 -10.10
C CYS A 91 21.98 0.50 -10.94
N THR A 92 21.99 0.31 -12.25
CA THR A 92 22.50 1.28 -13.21
C THR A 92 21.50 2.39 -13.52
N GLY A 93 20.24 2.28 -13.06
CA GLY A 93 19.17 3.18 -13.44
C GLY A 93 18.70 2.96 -14.89
N GLU A 94 18.94 1.77 -15.44
CA GLU A 94 18.62 1.44 -16.83
C GLU A 94 17.20 0.87 -16.98
N GLY A 95 16.56 0.42 -15.91
CA GLY A 95 15.17 -0.02 -15.98
C GLY A 95 14.22 1.10 -16.43
N ALA A 96 13.26 0.75 -17.28
CA ALA A 96 12.25 1.70 -17.75
C ALA A 96 11.35 2.20 -16.61
N PHE A 97 11.15 1.37 -15.59
CA PHE A 97 10.36 1.65 -14.40
C PHE A 97 11.14 1.26 -13.14
N TYR A 98 10.79 1.89 -12.02
CA TYR A 98 11.31 1.50 -10.73
C TYR A 98 10.30 1.72 -9.61
N ALA A 99 10.39 0.93 -8.54
CA ALA A 99 9.66 1.16 -7.29
C ALA A 99 10.66 1.30 -6.14
N GLU A 100 10.47 2.33 -5.32
CA GLU A 100 11.21 2.52 -4.05
C GLU A 100 10.46 1.87 -2.90
N LEU A 101 11.15 1.53 -1.82
CA LEU A 101 10.58 0.86 -0.66
C LEU A 101 9.44 1.70 -0.04
N GLY A 102 8.25 1.09 0.06
CA GLY A 102 7.02 1.76 0.50
C GLY A 102 6.39 2.68 -0.55
N GLY A 103 6.92 2.69 -1.78
CA GLY A 103 6.46 3.50 -2.91
C GLY A 103 5.93 2.65 -4.07
N GLU A 104 5.35 3.35 -5.03
CA GLU A 104 4.81 2.78 -6.26
C GLU A 104 5.78 2.94 -7.44
N ALA A 105 5.53 2.19 -8.51
CA ALA A 105 6.24 2.27 -9.77
C ALA A 105 6.29 3.70 -10.33
N ASN A 106 7.48 4.11 -10.77
CA ASN A 106 7.77 5.39 -11.38
C ASN A 106 8.61 5.19 -12.66
N PRO A 107 8.20 5.76 -13.81
CA PRO A 107 6.90 6.41 -14.03
C PRO A 107 5.74 5.43 -13.82
N GLY A 108 4.52 5.95 -13.67
CA GLY A 108 3.34 5.10 -13.57
C GLY A 108 3.22 4.16 -14.77
N LEU A 109 2.74 2.93 -14.52
CA LEU A 109 2.66 1.91 -15.56
C LEU A 109 1.53 2.20 -16.56
N PRO A 110 1.69 1.82 -17.84
CA PRO A 110 0.67 2.00 -18.86
C PRO A 110 -0.57 1.15 -18.57
N GLU A 111 -1.74 1.73 -18.82
CA GLU A 111 -3.03 1.05 -18.79
C GLU A 111 -3.12 -0.03 -19.88
N ARG A 112 -3.73 -1.18 -19.56
CA ARG A 112 -4.05 -2.25 -20.52
C ARG A 112 -5.45 -2.76 -20.24
N GLY A 113 -6.22 -3.03 -21.30
CA GLY A 113 -7.60 -3.51 -21.15
C GLY A 113 -8.57 -2.54 -20.49
N GLY A 114 -8.21 -1.26 -20.33
CA GLY A 114 -9.01 -0.29 -19.58
C GLY A 114 -8.74 -0.27 -18.07
N GLU A 115 -7.76 -1.04 -17.59
CA GLU A 115 -7.39 -1.13 -16.18
C GLU A 115 -5.94 -0.67 -15.96
N PRO A 116 -5.65 0.09 -14.90
CA PRO A 116 -4.29 0.41 -14.50
C PRO A 116 -3.64 -0.75 -13.74
N LEU A 117 -2.32 -0.84 -13.79
CA LEU A 117 -1.51 -1.67 -12.90
C LEU A 117 -0.69 -0.77 -11.98
N THR A 118 -0.85 -0.96 -10.67
CA THR A 118 0.02 -0.38 -9.65
C THR A 118 0.94 -1.47 -9.11
N VAL A 119 2.25 -1.23 -9.14
CA VAL A 119 3.26 -2.10 -8.52
C VAL A 119 3.92 -1.32 -7.40
N SER A 120 3.99 -1.91 -6.19
CA SER A 120 4.68 -1.32 -5.04
C SER A 120 5.73 -2.27 -4.47
N LEU A 121 6.75 -1.70 -3.82
CA LEU A 121 7.82 -2.46 -3.16
C LEU A 121 7.60 -2.49 -1.64
N GLU A 122 7.49 -3.70 -1.08
CA GLU A 122 7.24 -3.91 0.36
C GLU A 122 8.52 -4.20 1.14
N SER A 123 9.44 -4.97 0.58
CA SER A 123 10.73 -5.27 1.20
C SER A 123 11.79 -5.71 0.20
N ILE A 124 13.06 -5.59 0.59
CA ILE A 124 14.20 -6.17 -0.10
C ILE A 124 14.98 -7.02 0.90
N GLU A 125 15.30 -8.25 0.52
CA GLU A 125 16.08 -9.21 1.29
C GLU A 125 17.25 -9.72 0.44
N GLY A 126 18.43 -9.12 0.61
CA GLY A 126 19.59 -9.47 -0.20
C GLY A 126 19.42 -9.06 -1.66
N ASP A 127 19.34 -10.04 -2.55
CA ASP A 127 19.13 -9.90 -4.00
C ASP A 127 17.68 -10.16 -4.43
N SER A 128 16.78 -10.41 -3.48
CA SER A 128 15.35 -10.63 -3.71
C SER A 128 14.51 -9.46 -3.23
N ALA A 129 13.41 -9.19 -3.94
CA ALA A 129 12.42 -8.20 -3.57
C ALA A 129 11.04 -8.82 -3.36
N GLN A 130 10.26 -8.22 -2.47
CA GLN A 130 8.85 -8.50 -2.27
C GLN A 130 8.04 -7.36 -2.87
N LEU A 131 7.31 -7.64 -3.96
CA LEU A 131 6.46 -6.68 -4.65
C LEU A 131 4.98 -6.99 -4.40
N MET A 132 4.14 -5.96 -4.52
CA MET A 132 2.69 -6.08 -4.59
C MET A 132 2.20 -5.58 -5.94
N ALA A 133 1.17 -6.22 -6.48
CA ALA A 133 0.50 -5.77 -7.69
C ALA A 133 -1.00 -5.59 -7.46
N GLN A 134 -1.52 -4.45 -7.89
CA GLN A 134 -2.93 -4.11 -7.89
C GLN A 134 -3.38 -3.80 -9.32
N VAL A 135 -4.42 -4.51 -9.79
CA VAL A 135 -5.04 -4.28 -11.11
C VAL A 135 -6.40 -3.62 -10.90
N GLY A 136 -6.55 -2.40 -11.42
CA GLY A 136 -7.75 -1.58 -11.23
C GLY A 136 -8.11 -1.41 -9.76
N ASP A 137 -9.38 -1.62 -9.43
CA ASP A 137 -9.90 -1.53 -8.06
C ASP A 137 -9.76 -2.84 -7.26
N SER A 138 -9.08 -3.85 -7.81
CA SER A 138 -8.88 -5.12 -7.13
C SER A 138 -7.96 -4.95 -5.92
N PRO A 139 -8.09 -5.79 -4.87
CA PRO A 139 -7.12 -5.82 -3.80
C PRO A 139 -5.70 -6.07 -4.32
N ALA A 140 -4.70 -5.40 -3.74
CA ALA A 140 -3.31 -5.68 -4.03
C ALA A 140 -2.95 -7.10 -3.61
N ARG A 141 -2.15 -7.76 -4.45
CA ARG A 141 -1.76 -9.16 -4.27
C ARG A 141 -0.25 -9.30 -4.37
N GLU A 142 0.30 -10.12 -3.49
CA GLU A 142 1.74 -10.39 -3.42
C GLU A 142 2.23 -11.02 -4.74
N ILE A 143 3.39 -10.57 -5.19
CA ILE A 143 4.21 -11.26 -6.18
C ILE A 143 5.17 -12.15 -5.39
N GLY A 144 5.43 -13.39 -5.82
CA GLY A 144 6.45 -14.22 -5.17
C GLY A 144 7.80 -13.48 -5.07
N PRO A 145 8.67 -13.84 -4.11
CA PRO A 145 10.00 -13.23 -4.02
C PRO A 145 10.69 -13.29 -5.39
N ILE A 146 11.10 -12.13 -5.90
CA ILE A 146 11.58 -11.98 -7.27
C ILE A 146 12.99 -11.38 -7.28
N THR A 147 13.83 -11.91 -8.15
CA THR A 147 15.23 -11.54 -8.32
C THR A 147 15.50 -11.05 -9.75
N LEU A 148 16.71 -10.53 -9.96
CA LEU A 148 17.13 -10.00 -11.25
C LEU A 148 17.05 -11.07 -12.37
N GLY A 149 16.42 -10.69 -13.49
CA GLY A 149 16.27 -11.52 -14.69
C GLY A 149 15.02 -12.41 -14.67
N GLU A 150 14.32 -12.48 -13.54
CA GLU A 150 13.05 -13.18 -13.42
C GLU A 150 11.89 -12.33 -13.91
N THR A 151 10.80 -13.00 -14.27
CA THR A 151 9.60 -12.34 -14.78
C THR A 151 8.36 -12.77 -13.99
N VAL A 152 7.32 -11.94 -14.03
CA VAL A 152 6.02 -12.29 -13.47
C VAL A 152 4.91 -11.79 -14.40
N ALA A 153 3.93 -12.65 -14.66
CA ALA A 153 2.72 -12.30 -15.38
C ALA A 153 1.65 -11.81 -14.39
N VAL A 154 1.30 -10.53 -14.51
CA VAL A 154 0.24 -9.88 -13.74
C VAL A 154 -0.88 -9.53 -14.73
N ASP A 155 -1.84 -10.42 -14.89
CA ASP A 155 -2.95 -10.27 -15.85
C ASP A 155 -2.47 -9.92 -17.28
N LEU A 156 -2.70 -8.68 -17.74
CA LEU A 156 -2.30 -8.21 -19.07
C LEU A 156 -0.87 -7.66 -19.16
N TRP A 157 -0.11 -7.67 -18.06
CA TRP A 157 1.25 -7.17 -17.97
C TRP A 157 2.22 -8.31 -17.66
N THR A 158 3.41 -8.25 -18.24
CA THR A 158 4.53 -9.08 -17.80
C THR A 158 5.66 -8.17 -17.37
N LEU A 159 6.05 -8.28 -16.09
CA LEU A 159 7.15 -7.53 -15.51
C LEU A 159 8.42 -8.36 -15.65
N SER A 160 9.54 -7.73 -16.00
CA SER A 160 10.87 -8.33 -16.03
C SER A 160 11.78 -7.53 -15.11
N VAL A 161 12.25 -8.12 -14.01
CA VAL A 161 13.11 -7.42 -13.06
C VAL A 161 14.50 -7.24 -13.66
N THR A 162 14.96 -6.00 -13.74
CA THR A 162 16.26 -5.65 -14.30
C THR A 162 17.29 -5.39 -13.21
N SER A 163 16.88 -4.99 -12.00
CA SER A 163 17.77 -4.85 -10.84
C SER A 163 17.02 -4.86 -9.51
N VAL A 164 17.67 -5.39 -8.47
CA VAL A 164 17.25 -5.27 -7.07
C VAL A 164 18.36 -4.55 -6.30
N CYS A 165 18.04 -3.40 -5.74
CA CYS A 165 19.01 -2.43 -5.23
C CYS A 165 18.82 -2.21 -3.73
N ALA A 166 19.43 -3.09 -2.94
CA ALA A 166 19.34 -3.01 -1.48
C ALA A 166 19.92 -1.70 -0.91
N ASP A 167 20.97 -1.14 -1.52
CA ASP A 167 21.62 0.08 -1.04
C ASP A 167 20.77 1.34 -1.24
N THR A 168 19.91 1.35 -2.28
CA THR A 168 19.00 2.47 -2.60
C THR A 168 17.54 2.14 -2.31
N GLU A 169 17.27 0.98 -1.72
CA GLU A 169 15.93 0.50 -1.38
C GLU A 169 14.98 0.53 -2.59
N GLN A 170 15.44 0.08 -3.75
CA GLN A 170 14.75 0.21 -5.03
C GLN A 170 14.77 -1.10 -5.83
N VAL A 171 13.73 -1.32 -6.64
CA VAL A 171 13.69 -2.36 -7.68
C VAL A 171 13.45 -1.69 -9.02
N GLU A 172 14.25 -2.07 -10.02
CA GLU A 172 14.08 -1.64 -11.41
C GLU A 172 13.51 -2.80 -12.24
N PHE A 173 12.62 -2.48 -13.17
CA PHE A 173 11.98 -3.48 -14.03
C PHE A 173 11.49 -2.89 -15.35
N ASP A 174 11.29 -3.77 -16.32
CA ASP A 174 10.73 -3.48 -17.63
C ASP A 174 9.37 -4.17 -17.79
N LEU A 175 8.57 -3.65 -18.73
CA LEU A 175 7.38 -4.33 -19.23
C LEU A 175 7.71 -5.03 -20.53
N ILE A 176 7.34 -6.31 -20.62
CA ILE A 176 7.51 -7.12 -21.83
C ILE A 176 6.14 -7.63 -22.32
N ASP A 177 6.02 -7.78 -23.64
CA ASP A 177 4.81 -8.22 -24.36
C ASP A 177 4.92 -9.67 -24.85
#